data_AF-W4RPZ7-F1
#
_entry.id   AF-W4RPZ7-F1
#
_cell.length_a   1.000
_cell.length_b   1.000
_cell.length_c   1.000
_cell.angle_alpha   90.00
_cell.angle_beta   90.00
_cell.angle_gamma   90.00
#
_symmetry.space_group_name_H-M   'P 1'
#
loop_
_entity.id
_entity.type
_entity.pdbx_description
1 polymer ?
#
loop_
_entity_poly.entity_id
_entity_poly.type
_entity_poly.pdbx_seq_one_letter_code
_entity_poly.pdbx_strand_id
1 'polypeptide(L)'
;MNIVLTTLNAKYIHTNLAIRYLKAYAQPEFNVKLVEYTIKDPAINIVSDLIQKQPDVIGFSCYIWNIEETIKVIKMIKKST
;
A
#
# COMPACT_ATOMS: atom_id res chain seq x y z
N MET A 1 -8.48 -5.85 13.72
CA MET A 1 -7.20 -5.57 13.06
C MET A 1 -7.46 -4.69 11.84
N ASN A 2 -6.77 -3.57 11.73
CA ASN A 2 -6.88 -2.63 10.62
C ASN A 2 -5.79 -2.93 9.59
N ILE A 3 -6.18 -3.62 8.51
CA ILE A 3 -5.25 -4.09 7.47
C ILE A 3 -5.39 -3.19 6.25
N VAL A 4 -4.26 -2.70 5.76
CA VAL A 4 -4.16 -1.94 4.50
C VAL A 4 -3.32 -2.74 3.50
N LEU A 5 -3.90 -3.06 2.35
CA LEU A 5 -3.14 -3.53 1.19
C LEU A 5 -2.98 -2.38 0.21
N THR A 6 -1.75 -2.18 -0.24
CA THR A 6 -1.37 -1.03 -1.07
C THR A 6 -0.39 -1.40 -2.18
N THR A 7 -0.20 -0.48 -3.11
CA THR A 7 0.66 -0.59 -4.29
C THR A 7 1.05 0.82 -4.73
N LEU A 8 2.20 0.94 -5.37
CA LEU A 8 2.57 2.13 -6.12
C LEU A 8 2.49 1.76 -7.61
N ASN A 9 1.39 2.10 -8.28
CA ASN A 9 1.10 1.88 -9.70
C ASN A 9 1.98 2.75 -10.62
N ALA A 10 2.17 2.34 -11.88
CA ALA A 10 2.90 3.20 -12.83
C ALA A 10 2.09 4.47 -13.17
N LYS A 11 0.77 4.34 -13.18
CA LYS A 11 -0.26 5.37 -13.45
C LYS A 11 -1.57 4.99 -12.76
N TYR A 12 -2.43 5.96 -12.50
CA TYR A 12 -3.74 5.76 -11.86
C TYR A 12 -4.71 4.84 -12.62
N ILE A 13 -4.54 4.69 -13.93
CA ILE A 13 -5.37 3.78 -14.76
C ILE A 13 -5.08 2.29 -14.52
N HIS A 14 -3.95 1.96 -13.89
CA HIS A 14 -3.60 0.57 -13.62
C HIS A 14 -4.24 0.13 -12.31
N THR A 15 -5.25 -0.72 -12.42
CA THR A 15 -5.83 -1.40 -11.25
C THR A 15 -4.93 -2.56 -10.85
N ASN A 16 -4.53 -2.64 -9.58
CA ASN A 16 -3.77 -3.78 -9.08
C ASN A 16 -4.71 -4.94 -8.70
N LEU A 17 -4.67 -6.01 -9.50
CA LEU A 17 -5.50 -7.20 -9.26
C LEU A 17 -5.01 -8.03 -8.07
N ALA A 18 -3.71 -8.06 -7.78
CA ALA A 18 -3.15 -8.87 -6.71
C ALA A 18 -3.73 -8.51 -5.34
N ILE A 19 -3.78 -7.21 -5.01
CA ILE A 19 -4.35 -6.75 -3.73
C ILE A 19 -5.87 -6.97 -3.66
N ARG A 20 -6.56 -6.96 -4.80
CA ARG A 20 -8.01 -7.20 -4.88
C ARG A 20 -8.33 -8.67 -4.67
N TYR A 21 -7.58 -9.57 -5.29
CA TYR A 21 -7.72 -11.01 -5.09
C TYR A 21 -7.39 -11.40 -3.65
N LEU A 22 -6.32 -10.83 -3.07
CA LEU A 22 -5.99 -11.10 -1.67
C LEU A 22 -7.08 -10.60 -0.72
N LYS A 23 -7.67 -9.44 -0.99
CA LYS A 23 -8.84 -8.95 -0.23
C LYS A 23 -10.03 -9.90 -0.35
N ALA A 24 -10.38 -10.34 -1.57
CA ALA A 24 -11.52 -11.22 -1.79
C ALA A 24 -11.33 -12.57 -1.07
N TYR A 25 -10.11 -13.12 -1.11
CA TYR A 25 -9.77 -14.36 -0.41
C TYR A 25 -9.80 -14.22 1.12
N ALA A 26 -9.39 -13.06 1.64
CA ALA A 26 -9.34 -12.83 3.08
C ALA A 26 -10.71 -12.56 3.73
N GLN A 27 -11.78 -12.47 2.92
CA GLN A 27 -13.13 -12.29 3.42
C GLN A 27 -13.80 -13.64 3.71
N PRO A 28 -14.64 -13.71 4.78
CA PRO A 28 -15.05 -12.62 5.67
C PRO A 28 -14.13 -12.36 6.88
N GLU A 29 -13.12 -13.19 7.12
CA GLU A 29 -12.31 -13.20 8.35
C GLU A 29 -11.57 -11.89 8.60
N PHE A 30 -11.11 -11.23 7.53
CA PHE A 30 -10.37 -9.98 7.59
C PHE A 30 -11.01 -8.88 6.73
N ASN A 31 -11.32 -7.75 7.37
CA ASN A 31 -11.77 -6.56 6.66
C ASN A 31 -10.56 -5.73 6.17
N VAL A 32 -10.22 -5.89 4.89
CA VAL A 32 -9.04 -5.27 4.27
C VAL A 32 -9.42 -3.99 3.51
N LYS A 33 -8.67 -2.90 3.78
CA LYS A 33 -8.73 -1.64 3.02
C LYS A 33 -7.73 -1.69 1.87
N LEU A 34 -8.15 -1.28 0.67
CA LEU A 34 -7.27 -1.12 -0.48
C LEU A 34 -6.94 0.36 -0.65
N VAL A 35 -5.66 0.69 -0.83
CA VAL A 35 -5.22 2.05 -1.12
C VAL A 35 -4.16 1.99 -2.22
N GLU A 36 -4.40 2.66 -3.34
CA GLU A 36 -3.51 2.61 -4.50
C GLU A 36 -2.88 3.99 -4.71
N TYR A 37 -1.56 4.00 -4.84
CA TYR A 37 -0.76 5.18 -5.19
C TYR A 37 -0.12 4.96 -6.55
N THR A 38 0.71 5.90 -6.96
CA THR A 38 1.60 5.80 -8.11
C THR A 38 3.04 6.06 -7.70
N ILE A 39 3.99 5.60 -8.51
CA ILE A 39 5.42 5.89 -8.33
C ILE A 39 5.76 7.38 -8.47
N LYS A 40 4.81 8.22 -8.93
CA LYS A 40 4.97 9.67 -9.05
C LYS A 40 4.49 10.42 -7.81
N ASP A 41 3.71 9.76 -6.95
CA ASP A 41 3.21 10.41 -5.75
C ASP A 41 4.37 10.65 -4.77
N PRO A 42 4.47 11.85 -4.17
CA PRO A 42 5.53 12.13 -3.22
C PRO A 42 5.50 11.13 -2.05
N ALA A 43 6.64 10.49 -1.77
CA ALA A 43 6.72 9.47 -0.71
C ALA A 43 6.21 9.97 0.65
N ILE A 44 6.41 11.26 0.98
CA ILE A 44 5.89 11.86 2.22
C ILE A 44 4.36 11.88 2.28
N ASN A 45 3.70 12.10 1.14
CA ASN A 45 2.24 12.09 1.06
C ASN A 45 1.72 10.66 1.24
N ILE A 46 2.35 9.69 0.59
CA ILE A 46 2.04 8.26 0.75
C ILE A 46 2.17 7.85 2.22
N VAL A 47 3.29 8.19 2.86
CA VAL A 47 3.56 7.87 4.27
C VAL A 47 2.54 8.51 5.20
N SER A 48 2.27 9.80 5.03
CA SER A 48 1.29 10.53 5.84
C SER A 48 -0.11 9.91 5.73
N ASP A 49 -0.54 9.62 4.50
CA ASP A 49 -1.85 9.01 4.23
C ASP A 49 -1.97 7.57 4.77
N LEU A 50 -0.89 6.78 4.74
CA LEU A 50 -0.85 5.44 5.34
C LEU A 50 -0.89 5.50 6.87
N ILE A 51 -0.11 6.37 7.51
CA ILE A 51 -0.07 6.50 8.98
C ILE A 51 -1.40 7.02 9.53
N GLN A 52 -2.03 7.98 8.85
CA GLN A 52 -3.34 8.51 9.26
C GLN A 52 -4.45 7.45 9.26
N LYS A 53 -4.28 6.37 8.49
CA LYS A 53 -5.21 5.23 8.51
C LYS A 53 -5.07 4.36 9.76
N GLN A 54 -4.05 4.58 10.60
CA GLN A 54 -3.71 3.80 11.79
C GLN A 54 -3.71 2.28 11.55
N PRO A 55 -2.99 1.78 10.53
CA PRO A 55 -2.98 0.35 10.21
C PRO A 55 -2.21 -0.45 11.26
N ASP A 56 -2.73 -1.62 11.63
CA ASP A 56 -1.99 -2.64 12.38
C ASP A 56 -1.03 -3.39 11.45
N VAL A 57 -1.42 -3.56 10.18
CA VAL A 57 -0.64 -4.27 9.15
C VAL A 57 -0.75 -3.52 7.82
N ILE A 58 0.40 -3.31 7.17
CA ILE A 58 0.48 -2.78 5.80
C ILE A 58 1.11 -3.84 4.90
N GLY A 59 0.40 -4.26 3.86
CA GLY A 59 0.93 -5.13 2.81
C GLY A 59 1.17 -4.36 1.51
N PHE A 60 2.39 -4.40 0.98
CA PHE A 60 2.74 -3.79 -0.30
C PHE A 60 2.76 -4.83 -1.42
N SER A 61 2.08 -4.53 -2.53
CA SER A 61 2.24 -5.26 -3.79
C SER A 61 3.45 -4.69 -4.54
N CYS A 62 4.55 -5.44 -4.46
CA CYS A 62 5.84 -5.06 -5.00
C CYS A 62 6.08 -5.71 -6.37
N TYR A 63 6.60 -4.91 -7.30
CA TYR A 63 7.01 -5.32 -8.64
C TYR A 63 8.41 -4.76 -8.93
N ILE A 64 9.08 -5.30 -9.94
CA ILE A 64 10.42 -4.88 -10.38
C ILE A 64 10.50 -3.35 -10.56
N TRP A 65 9.46 -2.73 -11.13
CA TRP A 65 9.46 -1.31 -11.48
C TRP A 65 9.04 -0.36 -10.35
N ASN A 66 8.44 -0.85 -9.26
CA ASN A 66 8.05 0.01 -8.12
C ASN A 66 8.87 -0.25 -6.84
N ILE A 67 9.83 -1.17 -6.88
CA ILE A 67 10.52 -1.64 -5.68
C ILE A 67 11.32 -0.53 -4.98
N GLU A 68 11.99 0.34 -5.74
CA GLU A 68 12.80 1.42 -5.16
C GLU A 68 11.95 2.44 -4.40
N GLU A 69 10.87 2.94 -5.02
CA GLU A 69 9.93 3.86 -4.37
C GLU A 69 9.18 3.20 -3.21
N THR A 70 8.83 1.91 -3.34
CA THR A 70 8.21 1.15 -2.25
C THR A 70 9.15 1.02 -1.05
N ILE A 71 10.42 0.69 -1.27
CA ILE A 71 11.44 0.63 -0.21
C ILE A 71 11.60 2.00 0.47
N LYS A 72 11.59 3.09 -0.30
CA LYS A 72 11.67 4.46 0.23
C LYS A 72 10.51 4.77 1.16
N VAL A 73 9.27 4.47 0.75
CA VAL A 73 8.08 4.60 1.59
C VAL A 73 8.19 3.77 2.87
N ILE A 74 8.56 2.48 2.77
CA ILE A 74 8.69 1.60 3.93
C ILE A 74 9.74 2.13 4.91
N LYS A 75 10.89 2.60 4.43
CA LYS A 75 11.94 3.20 5.28
C LYS A 75 11.46 4.45 6.01
N MET A 76 10.63 5.26 5.36
CA MET A 76 10.05 6.46 5.98
C MET A 76 9.00 6.10 7.03
N ILE A 77 8.10 5.16 6.75
CA ILE A 77 7.11 4.67 7.73
C ILE A 77 7.82 4.19 9.00
N LYS A 78 8.84 3.35 8.86
CA LYS A 78 9.62 2.81 10.00
C LYS A 78 10.35 3.85 10.84
N LYS A 79 10.57 5.07 10.32
CA LYS A 79 11.17 6.18 11.09
C LYS A 79 10.14 7.01 11.83
N SER A 80 8.87 6.88 11.47
CA SER A 80 7.74 7.66 12.01
C SER A 80 6.90 6.90 13.03
N THR A 81 7.22 5.62 13.26
CA THR A 81 6.68 4.72 14.30
C THR A 81 7.80 4.32 15.25
#